data_AF-A0A2J6NMA2-F1
#
_entry.id   AF-A0A2J6NMA2-F1
#
_cell.length_a   1.000
_cell.length_b   1.000
_cell.length_c   1.000
_cell.angle_alpha   90.00
_cell.angle_beta   90.00
_cell.angle_gamma   90.00
#
_symmetry.space_group_name_H-M   'P 1'
#
loop_
_entity.id
_entity.type
_entity.pdbx_description
1 polymer ?
#
loop_
_entity_poly.entity_id
_entity_poly.type
_entity_poly.pdbx_seq_one_letter_code
_entity_poly.pdbx_strand_id
1 'polypeptide(L)'
;MQQEIRQSTTTGQVTLTRADGTSIQFSNGGVDGEFEVIITDQATIPALFEKVGEFDGEYSIRGLKLGAATPVVKLSGKYIVYGNPANGNVILAKQN
;
A
#
# COMPACT_ATOMS: atom_id res chain seq x y z
N MET A 1 -8.66 18.25 -0.85
CA MET A 1 -9.53 17.36 -0.05
C MET A 1 -8.61 16.52 0.83
N GLN A 2 -9.14 15.86 1.86
CA GLN A 2 -8.40 14.88 2.64
C GLN A 2 -9.13 13.56 2.42
N GLN A 3 -8.60 12.69 1.56
CA GLN A 3 -9.15 11.37 1.32
C GLN A 3 -8.17 10.33 1.81
N GLU A 4 -8.57 9.60 2.85
CA GLU A 4 -7.83 8.46 3.36
C GLU A 4 -8.61 7.17 3.05
N ILE A 5 -7.93 6.21 2.41
CA ILE A 5 -8.47 4.86 2.20
C ILE A 5 -7.59 3.91 2.98
N ARG A 6 -8.19 3.14 3.90
CA ARG A 6 -7.51 2.12 4.69
C ARG A 6 -7.89 0.73 4.23
N GLN A 7 -6.89 -0.12 4.07
CA GLN A 7 -7.06 -1.55 3.88
C GLN A 7 -6.26 -2.30 4.95
N SER A 8 -6.96 -2.96 5.86
CA SER A 8 -6.36 -3.86 6.83
C SER A 8 -6.36 -5.28 6.30
N THR A 9 -5.23 -5.98 6.43
CA THR A 9 -5.12 -7.41 6.11
C THR A 9 -4.39 -8.15 7.22
N THR A 10 -4.78 -9.39 7.49
CA THR A 10 -4.12 -10.27 8.45
C THR A 10 -3.14 -11.24 7.80
N THR A 11 -2.98 -11.17 6.47
CA THR A 11 -2.26 -12.18 5.69
C THR A 11 -0.83 -11.79 5.32
N GLY A 12 -0.31 -10.77 6.00
CA GLY A 12 1.08 -10.37 5.97
C GLY A 12 1.63 -9.97 4.62
N GLN A 13 0.81 -9.81 3.57
CA GLN A 13 1.28 -9.45 2.24
C GLN A 13 0.27 -8.62 1.43
N VAL A 14 0.79 -7.56 0.81
CA VAL A 14 0.07 -6.70 -0.12
C VAL A 14 0.86 -6.57 -1.41
N THR A 15 0.17 -6.63 -2.54
CA THR A 15 0.76 -6.44 -3.86
C THR A 15 0.16 -5.21 -4.53
N LEU A 16 1.03 -4.33 -5.03
CA LEU A 16 0.70 -3.22 -5.90
C LEU A 16 1.04 -3.65 -7.32
N THR A 17 0.03 -3.75 -8.18
CA THR A 17 0.22 -4.14 -9.59
C THR A 17 -0.10 -2.95 -10.49
N ARG A 18 0.86 -2.53 -11.30
CA ARG A 18 0.69 -1.53 -12.36
C ARG A 18 -0.09 -2.10 -13.54
N ALA A 19 -0.66 -1.21 -14.36
CA ALA A 19 -1.37 -1.58 -15.58
C ALA A 19 -0.50 -2.36 -16.59
N ASP A 20 0.82 -2.13 -16.60
CA ASP A 20 1.79 -2.85 -17.44
C ASP A 20 2.13 -4.27 -16.91
N GLY A 21 1.55 -4.68 -15.78
CA GLY A 21 1.78 -5.97 -15.13
C GLY A 21 2.92 -5.97 -14.09
N THR A 22 3.71 -4.90 -14.01
CA THR A 22 4.78 -4.78 -13.01
C THR A 22 4.18 -4.75 -11.61
N SER A 23 4.71 -5.57 -10.70
CA SER A 23 4.19 -5.67 -9.34
C SER A 23 5.28 -5.41 -8.31
N ILE A 24 4.93 -4.69 -7.24
CA ILE A 24 5.75 -4.59 -6.02
C ILE A 24 4.96 -5.20 -4.88
N GLN A 25 5.67 -5.94 -4.05
CA GLN A 25 5.09 -6.68 -2.96
C GLN A 25 5.66 -6.18 -1.64
N PHE A 26 4.76 -5.92 -0.70
CA PHE A 26 5.07 -5.55 0.68
C PHE A 26 4.59 -6.67 1.59
N SER A 27 5.35 -6.94 2.64
CA SER A 27 4.96 -7.91 3.66
C SER A 27 5.23 -7.37 5.04
N ASN A 28 4.50 -7.86 6.04
CA ASN A 28 4.80 -7.62 7.45
C ASN A 28 5.86 -8.58 8.00
N GLY A 29 6.66 -9.20 7.13
CA GLY A 29 7.65 -10.20 7.52
C GLY A 29 7.07 -11.57 7.91
N GLY A 30 5.79 -11.84 7.60
CA GLY A 30 5.15 -13.13 7.91
C GLY A 30 4.68 -13.26 9.36
N VAL A 31 4.60 -12.14 10.08
CA VAL A 31 4.04 -12.08 11.44
C VAL A 31 2.51 -12.06 11.31
N ASP A 32 1.80 -12.92 12.03
CA ASP A 32 0.34 -12.79 12.10
C ASP A 32 -0.03 -11.49 12.83
N GLY A 33 -0.74 -10.60 12.14
CA GLY A 33 -1.09 -9.27 12.68
C GLY A 33 -1.79 -8.39 11.65
N GLU A 34 -2.37 -7.28 12.10
CA GLU A 34 -2.97 -6.30 11.20
C GLU A 34 -1.86 -5.55 10.44
N PHE A 35 -1.90 -5.67 9.12
CA PHE A 35 -1.11 -4.88 8.19
C PHE A 35 -2.03 -3.84 7.57
N GLU A 36 -1.70 -2.57 7.75
CA GLU A 36 -2.47 -1.46 7.19
C GLU A 36 -1.81 -0.91 5.93
N VAL A 37 -2.62 -0.72 4.89
CA VAL A 37 -2.31 0.12 3.74
C VAL A 37 -3.15 1.38 3.82
N ILE A 38 -2.49 2.52 3.87
CA ILE A 38 -3.11 3.84 3.96
C ILE A 38 -2.83 4.57 2.64
N ILE A 39 -3.87 4.90 1.89
CA ILE A 39 -3.74 5.74 0.69
C ILE A 39 -4.24 7.12 1.05
N THR A 40 -3.41 8.14 0.84
CA THR A 40 -3.71 9.50 1.28
C THR A 40 -3.27 10.53 0.25
N ASP A 41 -4.02 11.63 0.15
CA ASP A 41 -3.61 12.86 -0.54
C ASP A 41 -2.92 13.86 0.41
N GLN A 42 -2.64 13.45 1.65
CA GLN A 42 -1.92 14.24 2.63
C GLN A 42 -0.40 14.12 2.49
N ALA A 43 0.29 15.23 2.72
CA ALA A 43 1.75 15.30 2.67
C ALA A 43 2.44 14.78 3.95
N THR A 44 1.73 14.69 5.08
CA THR A 44 2.37 14.37 6.37
C THR A 44 2.58 12.88 6.51
N ILE A 45 3.81 12.42 6.33
CA ILE A 45 4.24 11.04 6.54
C ILE A 45 4.84 10.92 7.95
N PRO A 46 4.40 9.97 8.78
CA PRO A 46 5.00 9.76 10.10
C PRO A 46 6.49 9.39 9.98
N ALA A 47 7.32 9.87 10.91
CA ALA A 47 8.78 9.66 10.86
C ALA A 47 9.23 8.19 10.88
N LEU A 48 8.36 7.27 11.30
CA LEU A 48 8.61 5.82 11.32
C LEU A 48 8.49 5.17 9.93
N PHE A 49 8.08 5.93 8.92
CA PHE A 49 7.91 5.43 7.56
C PHE A 49 9.05 5.93 6.67
N GLU A 50 9.63 5.02 5.91
CA GLU A 50 10.73 5.29 4.99
C GLU A 50 10.23 5.20 3.55
N LYS A 51 10.77 6.05 2.66
CA LYS A 51 10.44 5.99 1.23
C LYS A 51 11.02 4.72 0.63
N VAL A 52 10.15 3.87 0.09
CA VAL A 52 10.53 2.58 -0.50
C VAL A 52 10.29 2.52 -2.01
N GLY A 53 9.52 3.45 -2.58
CA GLY A 53 9.32 3.49 -4.02
C GLY A 53 8.42 4.63 -4.49
N GLU A 54 8.25 4.69 -5.82
CA GLU A 54 7.33 5.62 -6.49
C GLU A 54 6.55 4.89 -7.58
N PHE A 55 5.30 5.28 -7.74
CA PHE A 55 4.41 4.80 -8.79
C PHE A 55 3.83 5.97 -9.55
N ASP A 56 3.73 5.80 -10.85
CA ASP A 56 3.05 6.72 -11.75
C ASP A 56 2.19 5.92 -12.71
N GLY A 57 1.01 6.45 -13.05
CA GLY A 57 0.00 5.79 -13.86
C GLY A 57 -1.09 5.06 -13.07
N GLU A 58 -1.61 3.98 -13.64
CA GLU A 58 -2.72 3.20 -13.08
C GLU A 58 -2.20 1.95 -12.37
N TYR A 59 -2.75 1.67 -11.19
CA TYR A 59 -2.39 0.49 -10.43
C TYR A 59 -3.53 0.02 -9.51
N SER A 60 -3.41 -1.22 -9.05
CA SER A 60 -4.34 -1.81 -8.09
C SER A 60 -3.62 -2.35 -6.86
N ILE A 61 -4.21 -2.16 -5.70
CA ILE A 61 -3.75 -2.69 -4.42
C ILE A 61 -4.60 -3.89 -4.08
N ARG A 62 -3.93 -5.01 -3.76
CA ARG A 62 -4.58 -6.24 -3.30
C ARG A 62 -3.87 -6.75 -2.05
N GLY A 63 -4.62 -6.88 -0.95
CA GLY A 63 -4.27 -7.83 0.10
C GLY A 63 -4.42 -9.24 -0.45
N LEU A 64 -3.47 -10.14 -0.17
CA LEU A 64 -3.57 -11.52 -0.62
C LEU A 64 -3.91 -12.41 0.58
N LYS A 65 -5.16 -12.86 0.71
CA LYS A 65 -5.46 -14.09 1.45
C LYS A 65 -5.50 -15.24 0.46
N LEU A 66 -4.68 -16.28 0.66
CA LEU A 66 -4.83 -17.54 -0.08
C LEU A 66 -6.28 -18.04 0.07
N GLY A 67 -7.07 -17.97 -1.01
CA GLY A 67 -8.42 -18.54 -1.07
C GLY A 67 -9.61 -17.62 -0.71
N ALA A 68 -9.45 -16.30 -0.57
CA ALA A 68 -10.60 -15.40 -0.33
C ALA A 68 -10.58 -14.15 -1.23
N ALA A 69 -11.77 -13.70 -1.66
CA ALA A 69 -11.96 -12.46 -2.40
C ALA A 69 -11.58 -11.26 -1.52
N THR A 70 -10.37 -10.76 -1.71
CA THR A 70 -9.83 -9.65 -0.92
C THR A 70 -10.17 -8.34 -1.63
N PRO A 71 -10.56 -7.25 -0.93
CA PRO A 71 -10.87 -5.99 -1.56
C PRO A 71 -9.71 -5.48 -2.43
N VAL A 72 -10.05 -5.02 -3.63
CA VAL A 72 -9.11 -4.45 -4.60
C VAL A 72 -9.37 -2.95 -4.67
N VAL A 73 -8.36 -2.14 -4.36
CA VAL A 73 -8.44 -0.68 -4.53
C VAL A 73 -7.75 -0.31 -5.84
N LYS A 74 -8.45 0.39 -6.73
CA LYS A 74 -7.90 0.91 -7.99
C LYS A 74 -7.50 2.37 -7.80
N LEU A 75 -6.29 2.72 -8.22
CA LEU A 75 -5.72 4.05 -8.07
C LEU A 75 -5.13 4.52 -9.39
N SER A 76 -5.14 5.84 -9.59
CA SER A 76 -4.53 6.50 -10.74
C SER A 76 -3.78 7.76 -10.30
N GLY A 77 -2.67 8.01 -10.99
CA GLY A 77 -1.79 9.17 -10.78
C GLY A 77 -0.45 8.79 -10.15
N LYS A 78 0.30 9.81 -9.72
CA LYS A 78 1.61 9.64 -9.12
C LYS A 78 1.53 9.51 -7.60
N TYR A 79 2.21 8.53 -7.03
CA TYR A 79 2.25 8.27 -5.59
C TYR A 79 3.67 7.94 -5.15
N ILE A 80 4.06 8.45 -3.99
CA ILE A 80 5.24 7.98 -3.28
C ILE A 80 4.79 6.92 -2.29
N VAL A 81 5.51 5.80 -2.24
CA VAL A 81 5.22 4.69 -1.34
C VAL A 81 6.22 4.73 -0.19
N TYR A 82 5.68 4.69 1.02
CA TYR A 82 6.44 4.62 2.25
C TYR A 82 6.11 3.33 2.99
N GLY A 83 7.14 2.65 3.48
CA GLY A 83 7.00 1.44 4.29
C GLY A 83 7.49 1.68 5.71
N ASN A 84 6.79 1.13 6.69
CA ASN A 84 7.27 1.07 8.06
C ASN A 84 8.04 -0.23 8.29
N PRO A 85 9.37 -0.20 8.51
CA PRO A 85 10.17 -1.41 8.66
C PRO A 85 9.85 -2.20 9.93
N ALA A 86 9.20 -1.60 10.93
CA ALA A 86 8.90 -2.26 12.21
C ALA A 86 7.67 -3.18 12.14
N ASN A 87 6.69 -2.87 11.30
CA ASN A 87 5.42 -3.63 11.23
C ASN A 87 4.94 -3.92 9.80
N GLY A 88 5.65 -3.43 8.79
CA GLY A 88 5.32 -3.59 7.38
C GLY A 88 4.32 -2.58 6.83
N ASN A 89 3.61 -1.81 7.67
CA ASN A 89 2.54 -0.92 7.20
C ASN A 89 2.99 -0.02 6.06
N VAL A 90 2.07 0.27 5.13
CA VAL A 90 2.38 1.01 3.91
C VAL A 90 1.53 2.27 3.83
N ILE A 91 2.15 3.39 3.48
CA ILE A 91 1.46 4.63 3.10
C ILE A 91 1.74 4.90 1.62
N LEU A 92 0.68 5.12 0.84
CA LEU A 92 0.74 5.65 -0.51
C LEU A 92 0.28 7.09 -0.50
N ALA A 93 1.22 8.02 -0.68
CA ALA A 93 0.94 9.45 -0.68
C ALA A 93 0.86 10.00 -2.10
N LYS A 94 -0.33 10.45 -2.50
CA LYS A 94 -0.58 11.03 -3.81
C LYS A 94 0.24 12.30 -4.00
N GLN A 95 0.90 12.41 -5.14
CA GLN A 95 1.59 13.62 -5.59
C GLN A 95 0.62 14.43 -6.45
N ASN A 96 0.52 15.73 -6.17
CA ASN A 96 -0.27 16.68 -6.96
C ASN A 96 0.46 17.11 -8.23
#